data_AF-A0A6H1ZAB4-F1
#
_entry.id   AF-A0A6H1ZAB4-F1
#
_cell.length_a   1.000
_cell.length_b   1.000
_cell.length_c   1.000
_cell.angle_alpha   90.00
_cell.angle_beta   90.00
_cell.angle_gamma   90.00
#
_symmetry.space_group_name_H-M   'P 1'
#
loop_
_entity.id
_entity.type
_entity.pdbx_description
1 polymer ?
#
loop_
_entity_poly.entity_id
_entity_poly.type
_entity_poly.pdbx_seq_one_letter_code
_entity_poly.pdbx_strand_id
1 'polypeptide(L)'
;MNIEPRVTSLKLSNELKKNGYPQEGLWFYNSETMKLQRGFTSHTTQEGIMKWSIVAPTCDELGEKLPLGFDIRKANGSKEASWYCLFTIDFEHGQKEDFLFYADTEANVRAKMWLYLKKHGVIK
;
A
#
# COMPACT_ATOMS: atom_id res chain seq x y z
N MET A 1 15.58 -9.67 -10.47
CA MET A 1 14.44 -8.74 -10.51
C MET A 1 14.59 -7.75 -9.37
N ASN A 2 14.48 -6.44 -9.63
CA ASN A 2 14.50 -5.45 -8.55
C ASN A 2 13.10 -5.37 -7.91
N ILE A 3 12.98 -5.80 -6.65
CA ILE A 3 11.69 -5.92 -5.96
C ILE A 3 11.26 -4.61 -5.28
N GLU A 4 12.22 -3.77 -4.87
CA GLU A 4 11.95 -2.53 -4.13
C GLU A 4 10.91 -1.61 -4.77
N PRO A 5 10.89 -1.37 -6.11
CA PRO A 5 9.85 -0.53 -6.72
C PRO A 5 8.48 -1.21 -6.80
N ARG A 6 8.38 -2.51 -6.52
CA ARG A 6 7.15 -3.31 -6.58
C ARG A 6 6.52 -3.57 -5.22
N VAL A 7 7.17 -3.17 -4.14
CA VAL A 7 6.64 -3.26 -2.77
C VAL A 7 6.58 -1.88 -2.13
N THR A 8 5.77 -1.75 -1.09
CA THR A 8 5.69 -0.51 -0.32
C THR A 8 6.97 -0.23 0.43
N SER A 9 7.31 1.05 0.56
CA SER A 9 8.34 1.52 1.49
C SER A 9 8.02 1.13 2.93
N LEU A 10 9.04 1.04 3.78
CA LEU A 10 8.90 0.75 5.21
C LEU A 10 7.96 1.74 5.92
N LYS A 11 8.06 3.03 5.58
CA LYS A 11 7.19 4.08 6.15
C LYS A 11 5.73 3.80 5.82
N LEU A 12 5.39 3.54 4.57
CA LEU A 12 4.01 3.25 4.17
C LEU A 12 3.53 1.91 4.71
N SER A 13 4.40 0.91 4.78
CA SER A 13 4.08 -0.39 5.36
C SER A 13 3.69 -0.29 6.85
N ASN A 14 4.38 0.57 7.61
CA ASN A 14 4.00 0.88 8.99
C ASN A 14 2.64 1.57 9.09
N GLU A 15 2.38 2.57 8.23
CA GLU A 15 1.08 3.24 8.19
C GLU A 15 -0.03 2.26 7.82
N LEU A 16 0.20 1.37 6.85
CA LEU A 16 -0.75 0.31 6.48
C LEU A 16 -1.07 -0.60 7.67
N LYS A 17 -0.04 -1.12 8.36
CA LYS A 17 -0.22 -1.95 9.57
C LYS A 17 -1.02 -1.21 10.65
N LYS A 18 -0.70 0.06 10.91
CA LYS A 18 -1.39 0.91 11.89
C LYS A 18 -2.86 1.13 11.54
N ASN A 19 -3.20 1.17 10.25
CA ASN A 19 -4.56 1.33 9.76
C ASN A 19 -5.27 -0.01 9.48
N GLY A 20 -4.73 -1.13 9.96
CA GLY A 20 -5.39 -2.43 9.90
C GLY A 20 -5.28 -3.15 8.56
N TYR A 21 -4.28 -2.81 7.74
CA TYR A 21 -3.97 -3.61 6.55
C TYR A 21 -3.54 -5.03 6.95
N PRO A 22 -4.04 -6.10 6.29
CA PRO A 22 -3.67 -7.48 6.60
C PRO A 22 -2.16 -7.70 6.60
N GLN A 23 -1.63 -8.32 7.66
CA GLN A 23 -0.20 -8.61 7.80
C GLN A 23 0.13 -10.01 7.27
N GLU A 24 -0.38 -10.31 6.08
CA GLU A 24 -0.15 -11.54 5.33
C GLU A 24 0.45 -11.16 3.98
N GLY A 25 1.61 -11.74 3.65
CA GLY A 25 2.29 -11.45 2.40
C GLY A 25 3.64 -12.14 2.29
N LEU A 26 4.23 -12.10 1.10
CA LEU A 26 5.52 -12.75 0.82
C LEU A 26 6.74 -11.86 1.15
N TRP A 27 6.52 -10.55 1.23
CA TRP A 27 7.56 -9.55 1.47
C TRP A 27 7.32 -8.85 2.78
N PHE A 28 8.38 -8.63 3.55
CA PHE A 28 8.29 -7.93 4.82
C PHE A 28 9.58 -7.18 5.14
N TYR A 29 9.45 -6.16 5.98
CA TYR A 29 10.57 -5.54 6.65
C TYR A 29 10.84 -6.24 7.96
N ASN A 30 12.08 -6.70 8.14
CA ASN A 30 12.57 -7.22 9.41
C ASN A 30 12.77 -6.05 10.38
N SER A 31 12.19 -6.08 11.58
CA SER A 31 12.22 -4.93 12.50
C SER A 31 13.59 -4.68 13.13
N GLU A 32 14.47 -5.68 13.19
CA GLU A 32 15.81 -5.52 13.76
C GLU A 32 16.74 -4.83 12.77
N THR A 33 16.68 -5.26 11.52
CA THR A 33 17.59 -4.80 10.46
C THR A 33 16.98 -3.70 9.59
N MET A 34 15.66 -3.53 9.64
CA MET A 34 14.87 -2.66 8.77
C MET A 34 15.02 -2.98 7.28
N LYS A 35 15.52 -4.18 6.95
CA LYS A 35 15.75 -4.63 5.58
C LYS A 35 14.54 -5.38 5.04
N LEU A 36 14.28 -5.18 3.76
CA LEU A 36 13.30 -5.94 3.00
C LEU A 36 13.78 -7.38 2.83
N GLN A 37 12.93 -8.34 3.19
CA GLN A 37 13.19 -9.77 3.09
C GLN A 37 12.02 -10.47 2.42
N ARG A 38 12.33 -11.58 1.75
CA ARG A 38 11.33 -12.51 1.22
C ARG A 38 11.15 -13.64 2.22
N GLY A 39 9.92 -13.97 2.52
CA GLY A 39 9.59 -15.16 3.30
C GLY A 39 8.10 -15.22 3.54
N PHE A 40 7.60 -16.43 3.78
CA PHE A 40 6.21 -16.58 4.17
C PHE A 40 6.06 -16.09 5.60
N THR A 41 5.19 -15.11 5.82
CA THR A 41 4.60 -14.90 7.14
C THR A 41 3.53 -15.96 7.43
N SER A 42 3.73 -17.21 7.00
CA SER A 42 2.97 -18.32 7.52
C SER A 42 3.72 -18.83 8.74
N HIS A 43 3.00 -19.06 9.84
CA HIS A 43 3.41 -19.61 11.13
C HIS A 43 3.25 -18.62 12.29
N THR A 44 1.99 -18.55 12.72
CA THR A 44 1.60 -18.67 14.13
C THR A 44 2.56 -19.59 14.91
N THR A 45 3.41 -19.00 15.74
CA THR A 45 3.64 -19.61 17.07
C THR A 45 2.34 -19.46 17.86
N GLN A 46 2.09 -20.34 18.84
CA GLN A 46 0.90 -20.29 19.71
C GLN A 46 0.73 -18.95 20.46
N GLU A 47 1.70 -18.03 20.35
CA GLU A 47 1.70 -16.68 20.94
C GLU A 47 1.61 -15.54 19.91
N GLY A 48 1.35 -15.83 18.63
CA GLY A 48 0.84 -14.87 17.67
C GLY A 48 1.87 -13.92 17.05
N ILE A 49 2.08 -14.10 15.73
CA ILE A 49 2.79 -13.20 14.81
C ILE A 49 4.29 -13.05 15.16
N MET A 50 5.18 -13.06 14.17
CA MET A 50 6.47 -12.41 14.40
C MET A 50 6.18 -10.94 14.70
N LYS A 51 6.10 -10.57 15.99
CA LYS A 51 5.95 -9.19 16.49
C LYS A 51 6.88 -8.20 15.78
N TRP A 52 7.97 -8.75 15.25
CA TRP A 52 9.13 -8.14 14.62
C TRP A 52 9.08 -8.05 13.07
N SER A 53 7.95 -8.31 12.42
CA SER A 53 7.82 -8.08 10.97
C SER A 53 6.66 -7.16 10.61
N ILE A 54 6.88 -6.39 9.53
CA ILE A 54 5.88 -5.52 8.91
C ILE A 54 5.79 -5.96 7.46
N VAL A 55 4.62 -6.44 7.03
CA VAL A 55 4.42 -6.83 5.63
C VAL A 55 4.64 -5.62 4.73
N ALA A 56 5.31 -5.84 3.61
CA ALA A 56 5.56 -4.87 2.55
C ALA A 56 4.75 -5.29 1.31
N PRO A 57 3.45 -4.92 1.23
CA PRO A 57 2.59 -5.36 0.15
C PRO A 57 3.12 -4.96 -1.22
N THR A 58 2.90 -5.85 -2.18
CA THR A 58 3.20 -5.63 -3.59
C THR A 58 2.15 -4.74 -4.26
N CYS A 59 2.46 -4.21 -5.44
CA CYS A 59 1.49 -3.51 -6.29
C CYS A 59 0.22 -4.34 -6.52
N ASP A 60 0.40 -5.65 -6.75
CA ASP A 60 -0.67 -6.59 -7.08
C ASP A 60 -1.56 -6.84 -5.85
N GLU A 61 -0.97 -7.17 -4.70
CA GLU A 61 -1.70 -7.35 -3.43
C GLU A 61 -2.51 -6.10 -3.05
N LEU A 62 -1.95 -4.90 -3.23
CA LEU A 62 -2.69 -3.66 -3.00
C LEU A 62 -3.80 -3.45 -4.03
N GLY A 63 -3.57 -3.82 -5.29
CA GLY A 63 -4.56 -3.73 -6.36
C GLY A 63 -5.83 -4.52 -6.09
N GLU A 64 -5.69 -5.72 -5.51
CA GLU A 64 -6.82 -6.57 -5.12
C GLU A 64 -7.66 -5.96 -3.98
N LYS A 65 -7.10 -5.03 -3.19
CA LYS A 65 -7.77 -4.38 -2.07
C LYS A 65 -8.33 -3.01 -2.41
N LEU A 66 -8.00 -2.45 -3.56
CA LEU A 66 -8.54 -1.17 -4.01
C LEU A 66 -9.84 -1.40 -4.80
N PRO A 67 -10.82 -0.49 -4.69
CA PRO A 67 -12.04 -0.56 -5.49
C PRO A 67 -11.71 -0.40 -6.98
N LEU A 68 -12.57 -0.91 -7.86
CA LEU A 68 -12.40 -0.67 -9.29
C LEU A 68 -12.55 0.82 -9.64
N GLY A 69 -11.95 1.25 -10.75
CA GLY A 69 -12.16 2.59 -11.30
C GLY A 69 -11.13 3.66 -10.89
N PHE A 70 -10.02 3.29 -10.24
CA PHE A 70 -8.87 4.18 -10.12
C PHE A 70 -8.03 4.18 -11.41
N ASP A 71 -7.37 5.30 -11.68
CA ASP A 71 -6.40 5.44 -12.77
C ASP A 71 -5.00 5.59 -12.17
N ILE A 72 -4.13 4.61 -12.42
CA ILE A 72 -2.74 4.63 -11.97
C ILE A 72 -1.84 4.73 -13.19
N ARG A 73 -1.02 5.78 -13.26
CA ARG A 73 -0.09 5.97 -14.36
C ARG A 73 1.27 6.44 -13.89
N LYS A 74 2.27 6.17 -14.72
CA LYS A 74 3.59 6.78 -14.59
C LYS A 74 3.50 8.24 -15.02
N ALA A 75 3.96 9.16 -14.18
CA ALA A 75 4.02 10.58 -14.53
C ALA A 75 5.14 10.80 -15.55
N ASN A 76 4.81 11.31 -16.74
CA ASN A 76 5.81 11.68 -17.73
C ASN A 76 6.33 13.09 -17.42
N GLY A 77 7.65 13.24 -17.24
CA GLY A 77 8.32 14.54 -17.21
C GLY A 77 8.43 15.26 -15.86
N SER A 78 7.95 14.67 -14.75
CA SER A 78 8.16 15.23 -13.41
C SER A 78 9.40 14.62 -12.75
N LYS A 79 10.28 15.46 -12.18
CA LYS A 79 11.49 15.02 -11.45
C LYS A 79 11.20 14.51 -10.03
N GLU A 80 9.99 14.74 -9.51
CA GLU A 80 9.69 14.62 -8.07
C GLU A 80 8.76 13.43 -7.73
N ALA A 81 8.00 12.91 -8.70
CA ALA A 81 7.21 11.69 -8.53
C ALA A 81 7.12 10.92 -9.85
N SER A 82 7.33 9.60 -9.77
CA SER A 82 7.27 8.72 -10.95
C SER A 82 5.89 8.16 -11.22
N TRP A 83 4.99 8.14 -10.23
CA TRP A 83 3.66 7.53 -10.32
C TRP A 83 2.60 8.42 -9.70
N TYR A 84 1.39 8.38 -10.27
CA TYR A 84 0.19 8.97 -9.67
C TYR A 84 -0.99 8.00 -9.70
N CYS A 85 -1.93 8.21 -8.77
CA CYS A 85 -3.21 7.50 -8.68
C CYS A 85 -4.33 8.53 -8.57
N LEU A 86 -5.28 8.51 -9.50
CA LEU A 86 -6.49 9.32 -9.52
C LEU A 86 -7.69 8.45 -9.18
N PHE A 87 -8.53 8.89 -8.25
CA PHE A 87 -9.80 8.23 -7.93
C PHE A 87 -10.87 9.26 -7.61
N THR A 88 -12.07 9.06 -8.15
CA THR A 88 -13.24 9.90 -7.89
C THR A 88 -14.17 9.16 -6.93
N ILE A 89 -14.48 9.76 -5.79
CA ILE A 89 -15.52 9.25 -4.88
C ILE A 89 -16.82 10.00 -5.15
N ASP A 90 -17.91 9.26 -5.30
CA ASP A 90 -19.26 9.80 -5.27
C ASP A 90 -19.79 9.71 -3.83
N PHE A 91 -19.96 10.85 -3.19
CA PHE A 91 -20.55 10.98 -1.87
C PHE A 91 -22.08 11.11 -1.96
N GLU A 92 -22.77 10.85 -0.86
CA GLU A 92 -24.22 11.04 -0.78
C GLU A 92 -24.61 12.46 -1.25
N HIS A 93 -25.74 12.55 -1.98
CA HIS A 93 -26.23 13.78 -2.62
C HIS A 93 -25.49 14.20 -3.89
N GLY A 94 -24.72 13.30 -4.53
CA GLY A 94 -24.13 13.52 -5.84
C GLY A 94 -22.90 14.44 -5.84
N GLN A 95 -22.27 14.62 -4.68
CA GLN A 95 -21.00 15.32 -4.56
C GLN A 95 -19.89 14.39 -5.04
N LYS A 96 -19.11 14.84 -6.02
CA LYS A 96 -17.94 14.12 -6.52
C LYS A 96 -16.67 14.84 -6.10
N GLU A 97 -15.72 14.09 -5.57
CA GLU A 97 -14.40 14.62 -5.25
C GLU A 97 -13.33 13.75 -5.91
N ASP A 98 -12.39 14.43 -6.59
CA ASP A 98 -11.25 13.81 -7.25
C ASP A 98 -10.04 13.84 -6.33
N PHE A 99 -9.45 12.67 -6.11
CA PHE A 99 -8.25 12.51 -5.29
C PHE A 99 -7.07 12.09 -6.11
N LEU A 100 -5.98 12.83 -5.96
CA LEU A 100 -4.75 12.60 -6.70
C LEU A 100 -3.58 12.41 -5.74
N PHE A 101 -2.98 11.22 -5.76
CA PHE A 101 -1.79 10.90 -4.99
C PHE A 101 -0.59 10.71 -5.90
N TYR A 102 0.57 11.14 -5.45
CA TYR A 102 1.85 10.95 -6.13
C TYR A 102 2.83 10.14 -5.28
N ALA A 103 3.64 9.30 -5.91
CA ALA A 103 4.76 8.60 -5.27
C ALA A 103 5.84 8.18 -6.27
N ASP A 104 7.00 7.77 -5.75
CA ASP A 104 8.13 7.30 -6.57
C ASP A 104 7.91 5.90 -7.15
N THR A 105 7.00 5.13 -6.58
CA THR A 105 6.70 3.76 -7.00
C THR A 105 5.20 3.53 -7.07
N GLU A 106 4.80 2.60 -7.92
CA GLU A 106 3.39 2.21 -8.06
C GLU A 106 2.84 1.62 -6.74
N ALA A 107 3.62 0.77 -6.06
CA ALA A 107 3.22 0.22 -4.77
C ALA A 107 2.96 1.32 -3.73
N ASN A 108 3.84 2.33 -3.69
CA ASN A 108 3.69 3.45 -2.76
C ASN A 108 2.45 4.29 -3.08
N VAL A 109 2.13 4.53 -4.36
CA VAL A 109 0.94 5.31 -4.71
C VAL A 109 -0.35 4.55 -4.41
N ARG A 110 -0.37 3.23 -4.65
CA ARG A 110 -1.48 2.34 -4.27
C ARG A 110 -1.69 2.31 -2.76
N ALA A 111 -0.61 2.25 -1.97
CA ALA A 111 -0.69 2.28 -0.51
C ALA A 111 -1.25 3.60 0.03
N LYS A 112 -0.85 4.75 -0.55
CA LYS A 112 -1.43 6.05 -0.19
C LYS A 112 -2.92 6.10 -0.49
N MET A 113 -3.34 5.58 -1.65
CA MET A 113 -4.76 5.49 -2.00
C MET A 113 -5.52 4.60 -1.02
N TRP A 114 -5.00 3.42 -0.70
CA TRP A 114 -5.62 2.51 0.27
C TRP A 114 -5.81 3.18 1.63
N LEU A 115 -4.77 3.84 2.16
CA LEU A 115 -4.83 4.58 3.42
C LEU A 115 -5.89 5.68 3.40
N TYR A 116 -5.99 6.41 2.29
CA TYR A 116 -6.98 7.45 2.11
C TYR A 116 -8.41 6.89 2.14
N LEU A 117 -8.68 5.84 1.35
CA LEU A 117 -9.99 5.19 1.29
C LEU A 117 -10.39 4.57 2.62
N LYS A 118 -9.44 3.95 3.33
CA LYS A 118 -9.66 3.40 4.66
C LYS A 118 -10.06 4.49 5.67
N LYS A 119 -9.36 5.63 5.65
CA LYS A 119 -9.65 6.78 6.52
C LYS A 119 -11.06 7.35 6.29
N HIS A 120 -11.57 7.29 5.06
CA HIS A 120 -12.90 7.78 4.69
C HIS A 120 -13.98 6.69 4.73
N GLY A 121 -13.66 5.50 5.23
CA GLY A 121 -14.62 4.40 5.38
C GLY A 121 -15.11 3.80 4.06
N VAL A 122 -14.45 4.08 2.93
CA VAL A 122 -14.79 3.52 1.62
C VAL A 122 -14.43 2.04 1.54
N ILE A 123 -13.33 1.66 2.18
CA ILE A 123 -12.88 0.27 2.29
C ILE A 123 -12.73 -0.13 3.76
N LYS A 124 -13.03 -1.39 4.05
CA LYS A 124 -13.13 -1.93 5.42
C LYS A 124 -11.83 -2.48 5.98
#